data_AF-A0A522GSK0-F1
#
_entry.id   AF-A0A522GSK0-F1
#
_cell.length_a   1.000
_cell.length_b   1.000
_cell.length_c   1.000
_cell.angle_alpha   90.00
_cell.angle_beta   90.00
_cell.angle_gamma   90.00
#
_symmetry.space_group_name_H-M   'P 1'
#
loop_
_entity.id
_entity.type
_entity.pdbx_description
1 polymer ?
#
loop_
_entity_poly.entity_id
_entity_poly.type
_entity_poly.pdbx_seq_one_letter_code
_entity_poly.pdbx_strand_id
1 'polypeptide(L)'
;MQKIIPIPLAFVILALNAGAALAHKHASPVYVAPGTFDARDMLPKPPSADSAAEKSDLMKLHAIEQTRSAEDIAHARADSRERDIFIFRTVLGDEFNAATLPLTARLSANIEDDVLADAEPVKDDLPRARPYNIDKTLHPVCKHRNRDDAYPSGHTITGYVMALTLASMLPEKRSAIFARADDYARNRLICGVHHPSDVEAGKELAYALYGRLEASPKFRADRAAAEAELRKALHLSAQPGAPE
;
A
#
# COMPACT_ATOMS: atom_id res chain seq x y z
N MET A 1 15.88 -48.49 48.44
CA MET A 1 16.65 -47.72 47.42
C MET A 1 15.77 -47.58 46.18
N GLN A 2 15.80 -46.41 45.54
CA GLN A 2 14.80 -45.82 44.62
C GLN A 2 14.27 -46.72 43.49
N LYS A 3 12.94 -46.66 43.29
CA LYS A 3 12.26 -47.11 42.06
C LYS A 3 12.32 -45.99 41.02
N ILE A 4 12.79 -46.31 39.81
CA ILE A 4 12.82 -45.40 38.67
C ILE A 4 11.48 -45.51 37.94
N ILE A 5 10.76 -44.40 37.82
CA ILE A 5 9.53 -44.28 37.02
C ILE A 5 9.94 -43.58 35.71
N PRO A 6 9.64 -44.14 34.52
CA PRO A 6 9.94 -43.46 33.27
C PRO A 6 8.89 -42.36 33.01
N ILE A 7 9.36 -41.14 32.77
CA ILE A 7 8.54 -40.00 32.33
C ILE A 7 8.31 -40.15 30.82
N PRO A 8 7.07 -40.10 30.30
CA PRO A 8 6.85 -40.15 28.87
C PRO A 8 7.27 -38.83 28.24
N LEU A 9 8.09 -38.92 27.19
CA LEU A 9 8.53 -37.80 26.38
C LEU A 9 7.33 -37.25 25.59
N ALA A 10 6.70 -36.19 26.09
CA ALA A 10 5.66 -35.46 25.37
C ALA A 10 6.33 -34.70 24.20
N PHE A 11 6.14 -35.20 22.98
CA PHE A 11 6.44 -34.46 21.77
C PHE A 11 5.48 -33.27 21.66
N VAL A 12 5.94 -32.09 22.06
CA VAL A 12 5.29 -30.83 21.70
C VAL A 12 5.59 -30.58 20.23
N ILE A 13 4.64 -30.91 19.35
CA ILE A 13 4.68 -30.49 17.95
C ILE A 13 4.33 -29.01 17.94
N LEU A 14 5.36 -28.16 17.95
CA LEU A 14 5.22 -26.73 17.70
C LEU A 14 4.92 -26.56 16.21
N ALA A 15 3.64 -26.45 15.86
CA ALA A 15 3.23 -26.10 14.50
C ALA A 15 3.65 -24.64 14.22
N LEU A 16 4.82 -24.46 13.60
CA LEU A 16 5.19 -23.20 12.97
C LEU A 16 4.25 -22.96 11.79
N ASN A 17 3.16 -22.23 12.03
CA ASN A 17 2.43 -21.54 10.97
C ASN A 17 3.27 -20.36 10.48
N ALA A 18 4.31 -20.66 9.71
CA ALA A 18 4.96 -19.67 8.88
C ALA A 18 4.01 -19.39 7.69
N GLY A 19 3.13 -18.41 7.87
CA GLY A 19 2.45 -17.77 6.75
C GLY A 19 3.49 -17.10 5.88
N ALA A 20 4.09 -17.84 4.96
CA ALA A 20 4.91 -17.27 3.91
C ALA A 20 3.98 -16.40 3.06
N ALA A 21 4.10 -15.08 3.21
CA ALA A 21 3.59 -14.16 2.22
C ALA A 21 4.26 -14.50 0.89
N LEU A 22 3.57 -15.27 0.04
CA LEU A 22 3.96 -15.46 -1.34
C LEU A 22 3.96 -14.08 -1.97
N ALA A 23 5.12 -13.59 -2.38
CA ALA A 23 5.23 -12.34 -3.11
C ALA A 23 4.29 -12.43 -4.33
N HIS A 24 3.28 -11.55 -4.36
CA HIS A 24 2.34 -11.48 -5.46
C HIS A 24 3.12 -11.15 -6.74
N LYS A 25 3.11 -12.06 -7.72
CA LYS A 25 3.77 -11.84 -9.00
C LYS A 25 2.76 -11.13 -9.89
N HIS A 26 3.04 -9.88 -10.26
CA HIS A 26 2.13 -9.05 -11.04
C HIS A 26 1.58 -9.80 -12.26
N ALA A 27 0.26 -9.94 -12.30
CA ALA A 27 -0.49 -10.52 -13.41
C ALA A 27 -0.98 -9.43 -14.36
N SER A 28 -1.60 -9.83 -15.48
CA SER A 28 -2.22 -8.89 -16.41
C SER A 28 -3.41 -8.17 -15.74
N PRO A 29 -3.67 -6.88 -16.08
CA PRO A 29 -4.83 -6.15 -15.59
C PRO A 29 -6.14 -6.90 -15.78
N VAL A 30 -6.99 -6.83 -14.77
CA VAL A 30 -8.21 -7.62 -14.61
C VAL A 30 -9.46 -6.76 -14.75
N TYR A 31 -9.41 -5.50 -14.33
CA TYR A 31 -10.56 -4.61 -14.26
C TYR A 31 -10.66 -3.67 -15.45
N VAL A 32 -9.54 -3.14 -15.91
CA VAL A 32 -9.49 -2.09 -16.92
C VAL A 32 -8.55 -2.47 -18.05
N ALA A 33 -8.94 -2.16 -19.29
CA ALA A 33 -8.14 -2.51 -20.46
C ALA A 33 -6.87 -1.63 -20.52
N PRO A 34 -5.67 -2.22 -20.71
CA PRO A 34 -4.44 -1.45 -20.90
C PRO A 34 -4.56 -0.42 -22.04
N GLY A 35 -3.88 0.72 -21.92
CA GLY A 35 -3.81 1.74 -22.98
C GLY A 35 -5.06 2.58 -23.20
N THR A 36 -6.11 2.42 -22.38
CA THR A 36 -7.33 3.25 -22.44
C THR A 36 -7.30 4.45 -21.48
N PHE A 37 -6.19 4.63 -20.77
CA PHE A 37 -5.92 5.74 -19.85
C PHE A 37 -4.43 6.04 -19.89
N ASP A 38 -4.11 7.32 -19.93
CA ASP A 38 -2.75 7.80 -19.84
C ASP A 38 -2.58 8.50 -18.48
N ALA A 39 -1.88 7.84 -17.56
CA ALA A 39 -1.63 8.38 -16.23
C ALA A 39 -0.83 9.68 -16.26
N ARG A 40 -0.12 10.00 -17.35
CA ARG A 40 0.61 11.26 -17.53
C ARG A 40 -0.31 12.46 -17.62
N ASP A 41 -1.49 12.28 -18.19
CA ASP A 41 -2.47 13.37 -18.32
C ASP A 41 -3.01 13.83 -16.96
N MET A 42 -2.89 12.97 -15.93
CA MET A 42 -3.36 13.25 -14.58
C MET A 42 -2.26 13.80 -13.67
N LEU A 43 -1.02 13.91 -14.15
CA LEU A 43 0.14 14.24 -13.32
C LEU A 43 0.86 15.48 -13.81
N PRO A 44 1.29 16.38 -12.90
CA PRO A 44 2.28 17.38 -13.27
C PRO A 44 3.62 16.69 -13.59
N LYS A 45 4.52 17.41 -14.26
CA LYS A 45 5.91 16.97 -14.36
C LYS A 45 6.56 17.01 -12.97
N PRO A 46 7.46 16.08 -12.64
CA PRO A 46 8.21 16.16 -11.39
C PRO A 46 9.04 17.46 -11.34
N PRO A 47 9.31 18.00 -10.13
CA PRO A 47 10.26 19.08 -9.94
C PRO A 47 11.60 18.79 -10.64
N SER A 48 12.16 19.79 -11.31
CA SER A 48 13.51 19.69 -11.86
C SER A 48 14.56 19.78 -10.75
N ALA A 49 15.72 19.14 -10.95
CA ALA A 49 16.77 19.00 -9.94
C ALA A 49 17.24 20.33 -9.30
N ASP A 50 17.31 21.41 -10.07
CA ASP A 50 17.77 22.72 -9.59
C ASP A 50 16.65 23.63 -9.04
N SER A 51 15.39 23.16 -9.09
CA SER A 51 14.23 23.97 -8.73
C SER A 51 14.13 24.24 -7.22
N ALA A 52 13.43 25.33 -6.87
CA ALA A 52 13.09 25.60 -5.47
C ALA A 52 12.20 24.50 -4.86
N ALA A 53 11.37 23.83 -5.67
CA ALA A 53 10.54 22.72 -5.24
C ALA A 53 11.38 21.49 -4.85
N GLU A 54 12.39 21.13 -5.65
CA GLU A 54 13.32 20.03 -5.32
C GLU A 54 14.08 20.32 -4.01
N LYS A 55 14.60 21.55 -3.86
CA LYS A 55 15.28 21.96 -2.62
C LYS A 55 14.36 21.89 -1.40
N SER A 56 13.09 22.28 -1.56
CA SER A 56 12.09 22.19 -0.50
C SER A 56 11.78 20.74 -0.11
N ASP A 57 11.69 19.85 -1.10
CA ASP A 57 11.47 18.42 -0.89
C ASP A 57 12.62 17.78 -0.11
N LEU A 58 13.87 18.05 -0.50
CA LEU A 58 15.07 17.55 0.19
C LEU A 58 15.17 18.11 1.61
N MET A 59 14.88 19.41 1.82
CA MET A 59 14.87 20.02 3.15
C MET A 59 13.87 19.33 4.10
N LYS A 60 12.67 19.01 3.61
CA LYS A 60 11.66 18.27 4.39
C LYS A 60 12.13 16.87 4.76
N LEU A 61 12.80 16.18 3.83
CA LEU A 61 13.35 14.85 4.10
C LEU A 61 14.46 14.89 5.15
N HIS A 62 15.35 15.89 5.11
CA HIS A 62 16.35 16.10 6.16
C HIS A 62 15.70 16.34 7.53
N ALA A 63 14.66 17.16 7.59
CA ALA A 63 13.93 17.40 8.84
C ALA A 63 13.27 16.12 9.39
N ILE A 64 12.69 15.28 8.51
CA ILE A 64 12.14 13.97 8.90
C ILE A 64 13.25 13.04 9.38
N GLU A 65 14.38 12.97 8.68
CA GLU A 65 15.51 12.12 9.08
C GLU A 65 16.09 12.51 10.45
N GLN A 66 16.16 13.80 10.75
CA GLN A 66 16.65 14.32 12.03
C GLN A 66 15.71 14.02 13.21
N THR A 67 14.41 13.83 12.94
CA THR A 67 13.38 13.73 13.99
C THR A 67 12.73 12.36 14.12
N ARG A 68 12.85 11.48 13.10
CA ARG A 68 12.27 10.13 13.12
C ARG A 68 12.83 9.31 14.29
N SER A 69 11.91 8.72 15.06
CA SER A 69 12.25 7.82 16.15
C SER A 69 12.57 6.41 15.64
N ALA A 70 13.08 5.54 16.53
CA ALA A 70 13.24 4.12 16.21
C ALA A 70 11.90 3.43 15.90
N GLU A 71 10.81 3.89 16.53
CA GLU A 71 9.46 3.40 16.28
C GLU A 71 8.98 3.82 14.89
N ASP A 72 9.16 5.08 14.49
CA ASP A 72 8.85 5.56 13.13
C ASP A 72 9.59 4.73 12.08
N ILE A 73 10.88 4.43 12.30
CA ILE A 73 11.68 3.63 11.38
C ILE A 73 11.16 2.19 11.31
N ALA A 74 10.82 1.58 12.44
CA ALA A 74 10.30 0.21 12.48
C ALA A 74 8.95 0.11 11.74
N HIS A 75 8.06 1.05 12.00
CA HIS A 75 6.75 1.16 11.35
C HIS A 75 6.89 1.36 9.83
N ALA A 76 7.70 2.33 9.41
CA ALA A 76 7.94 2.58 7.98
C ALA A 76 8.59 1.40 7.26
N ARG A 77 9.44 0.62 7.94
CA ARG A 77 10.04 -0.61 7.39
C ARG A 77 9.02 -1.73 7.23
N ALA A 78 8.07 -1.87 8.15
CA ALA A 78 6.98 -2.83 8.03
C ALA A 78 6.12 -2.49 6.81
N ASP A 79 5.66 -1.23 6.74
CA ASP A 79 4.88 -0.72 5.61
C ASP A 79 5.62 -0.83 4.28
N SER A 80 6.94 -0.64 4.25
CA SER A 80 7.69 -0.76 3.01
C SER A 80 7.71 -2.18 2.42
N ARG A 81 7.39 -3.21 3.20
CA ARG A 81 7.38 -4.62 2.79
C ARG A 81 6.01 -5.11 2.34
N GLU A 82 4.97 -4.36 2.66
CA GLU A 82 3.57 -4.70 2.38
C GLU A 82 3.04 -3.71 1.34
N ARG A 83 2.26 -4.18 0.37
CA ARG A 83 1.57 -3.31 -0.59
C ARG A 83 0.14 -3.75 -0.88
N ASP A 84 -0.31 -4.79 -0.21
CA ASP A 84 -1.68 -5.24 -0.30
C ASP A 84 -2.59 -4.45 0.66
N ILE A 85 -3.88 -4.72 0.58
CA ILE A 85 -4.93 -4.05 1.35
C ILE A 85 -4.77 -4.27 2.87
N PHE A 86 -4.00 -5.26 3.33
CA PHE A 86 -3.87 -5.58 4.75
C PHE A 86 -2.97 -4.62 5.53
N ILE A 87 -2.37 -3.62 4.87
CA ILE A 87 -1.79 -2.45 5.54
C ILE A 87 -2.78 -1.73 6.47
N PHE A 88 -4.09 -1.92 6.26
CA PHE A 88 -5.18 -1.39 7.10
C PHE A 88 -5.56 -2.26 8.30
N ARG A 89 -4.86 -3.37 8.55
CA ARG A 89 -5.08 -4.23 9.73
C ARG A 89 -4.98 -3.46 11.04
N THR A 90 -4.10 -2.47 11.15
CA THR A 90 -3.98 -1.61 12.34
C THR A 90 -5.24 -0.78 12.62
N VAL A 91 -6.12 -0.62 11.62
CA VAL A 91 -7.42 0.07 11.75
C VAL A 91 -8.58 -0.91 11.90
N LEU A 92 -8.53 -2.03 11.20
CA LEU A 92 -9.64 -2.97 11.06
C LEU A 92 -9.57 -4.18 12.02
N GLY A 93 -8.45 -4.37 12.69
CA GLY A 93 -8.25 -5.44 13.68
C GLY A 93 -7.67 -6.72 13.07
N ASP A 94 -7.34 -7.68 13.94
CA ASP A 94 -6.56 -8.87 13.56
C ASP A 94 -7.28 -9.84 12.61
N GLU A 95 -8.62 -9.82 12.60
CA GLU A 95 -9.43 -10.60 11.66
C GLU A 95 -9.36 -10.06 10.23
N PHE A 96 -8.82 -8.85 10.03
CA PHE A 96 -8.57 -8.28 8.72
C PHE A 96 -7.24 -8.80 8.14
N ASN A 97 -7.27 -10.03 7.62
CA ASN A 97 -6.10 -10.70 7.05
C ASN A 97 -6.48 -11.62 5.88
N ALA A 98 -5.48 -12.00 5.08
CA ALA A 98 -5.70 -12.80 3.87
C ALA A 98 -6.25 -14.21 4.11
N ALA A 99 -6.00 -14.80 5.29
CA ALA A 99 -6.44 -16.16 5.60
C ALA A 99 -7.95 -16.20 5.91
N THR A 100 -8.48 -15.13 6.49
CA THR A 100 -9.90 -14.99 6.84
C THR A 100 -10.71 -14.29 5.75
N LEU A 101 -10.06 -13.50 4.89
CA LEU A 101 -10.69 -12.68 3.86
C LEU A 101 -10.16 -12.97 2.44
N PRO A 102 -10.36 -14.18 1.89
CA PRO A 102 -9.82 -14.56 0.59
C PRO A 102 -10.41 -13.74 -0.60
N LEU A 103 -11.66 -13.28 -0.54
CA LEU A 103 -12.22 -12.42 -1.59
C LEU A 103 -11.57 -11.03 -1.54
N THR A 104 -11.39 -10.49 -0.35
CA THR A 104 -10.69 -9.22 -0.11
C THR A 104 -9.23 -9.28 -0.54
N ALA A 105 -8.53 -10.38 -0.23
CA ALA A 105 -7.15 -10.61 -0.68
C ALA A 105 -7.04 -10.65 -2.22
N ARG A 106 -7.98 -11.34 -2.88
CA ARG A 106 -8.00 -11.39 -4.35
C ARG A 106 -8.33 -10.03 -4.97
N LEU A 107 -9.28 -9.30 -4.40
CA LEU A 107 -9.59 -7.93 -4.82
C LEU A 107 -8.35 -7.05 -4.72
N SER A 108 -7.62 -7.11 -3.60
CA SER A 108 -6.36 -6.39 -3.42
C SER A 108 -5.33 -6.72 -4.49
N ALA A 109 -5.09 -8.00 -4.75
CA ALA A 109 -4.11 -8.42 -5.74
C ALA A 109 -4.44 -7.89 -7.14
N ASN A 110 -5.71 -7.98 -7.55
CA ASN A 110 -6.16 -7.47 -8.84
C ASN A 110 -6.07 -5.94 -8.92
N ILE A 111 -6.47 -5.22 -7.85
CA ILE A 111 -6.33 -3.75 -7.80
C ILE A 111 -4.88 -3.35 -7.98
N GLU A 112 -3.95 -3.96 -7.24
CA GLU A 112 -2.53 -3.64 -7.34
C GLU A 112 -2.00 -3.85 -8.77
N ASP A 113 -2.35 -4.97 -9.40
CA ASP A 113 -1.94 -5.28 -10.77
C ASP A 113 -2.50 -4.28 -11.79
N ASP A 114 -3.79 -3.94 -11.71
CA ASP A 114 -4.41 -2.94 -12.59
C ASP A 114 -3.78 -1.56 -12.43
N VAL A 115 -3.64 -1.07 -11.20
CA VAL A 115 -3.17 0.31 -10.97
C VAL A 115 -1.69 0.48 -11.24
N LEU A 116 -0.86 -0.53 -10.97
CA LEU A 116 0.57 -0.47 -11.28
C LEU A 116 0.85 -0.70 -12.76
N ALA A 117 0.00 -1.42 -13.50
CA ALA A 117 0.12 -1.50 -14.95
C ALA A 117 -0.09 -0.13 -15.62
N ASP A 118 -0.94 0.74 -15.06
CA ASP A 118 -1.12 2.12 -15.54
C ASP A 118 -0.02 3.07 -14.99
N ALA A 119 0.45 2.88 -13.75
CA ALA A 119 1.35 3.82 -13.08
C ALA A 119 2.85 3.57 -13.30
N GLU A 120 3.31 2.32 -13.40
CA GLU A 120 4.75 2.02 -13.57
C GLU A 120 5.32 2.54 -14.91
N PRO A 121 4.63 2.44 -16.07
CA PRO A 121 5.15 2.98 -17.33
C PRO A 121 5.42 4.49 -17.30
N VAL A 122 4.68 5.26 -16.49
CA VAL A 122 4.88 6.71 -16.31
C VAL A 122 6.31 7.03 -15.86
N LYS A 123 6.96 6.11 -15.15
CA LYS A 123 8.30 6.29 -14.60
C LYS A 123 9.37 6.39 -15.68
N ASP A 124 9.15 5.73 -16.81
CA ASP A 124 10.06 5.79 -17.95
C ASP A 124 9.89 7.11 -18.73
N ASP A 125 8.68 7.68 -18.73
CA ASP A 125 8.36 8.95 -19.39
C ASP A 125 8.66 10.18 -18.53
N LEU A 126 8.54 10.05 -17.21
CA LEU A 126 8.82 11.08 -16.21
C LEU A 126 9.88 10.60 -15.21
N PRO A 127 11.11 10.28 -15.67
CA PRO A 127 12.15 9.74 -14.81
C PRO A 127 12.54 10.77 -13.75
N ARG A 128 12.64 10.31 -12.51
CA ARG A 128 13.10 11.13 -11.38
C ARG A 128 14.02 10.32 -10.49
N ALA A 129 15.23 10.81 -10.31
CA ALA A 129 16.18 10.25 -9.35
C ALA A 129 15.57 10.23 -7.94
N ARG A 130 15.94 9.22 -7.14
CA ARG A 130 15.53 9.10 -5.73
C ARG A 130 16.21 10.16 -4.86
N PRO A 131 15.66 10.52 -3.68
CA PRO A 131 16.26 11.57 -2.84
C PRO A 131 17.73 11.31 -2.49
N TYR A 132 18.05 10.09 -2.02
CA TYR A 132 19.41 9.65 -1.69
C TYR A 132 20.33 9.51 -2.93
N ASN A 133 19.77 9.56 -4.13
CA ASN A 133 20.56 9.60 -5.35
C ASN A 133 21.02 11.02 -5.68
N ILE A 134 20.18 12.01 -5.39
CA ILE A 134 20.43 13.44 -5.60
C ILE A 134 21.31 14.00 -4.47
N ASP A 135 20.91 13.75 -3.22
CA ASP A 135 21.62 14.19 -2.03
C ASP A 135 22.17 12.98 -1.26
N LYS A 136 23.50 12.80 -1.31
CA LYS A 136 24.18 11.68 -0.66
C LYS A 136 24.23 11.78 0.86
N THR A 137 23.80 12.90 1.44
CA THR A 137 23.75 13.09 2.89
C THR A 137 22.46 12.56 3.54
N LEU A 138 21.48 12.16 2.73
CA LEU A 138 20.28 11.46 3.19
C LEU A 138 20.54 9.95 3.38
N HIS A 139 20.10 9.38 4.50
CA HIS A 139 20.27 7.94 4.77
C HIS A 139 18.91 7.20 4.74
N PRO A 140 18.56 6.52 3.63
CA PRO A 140 17.32 5.78 3.54
C PRO A 140 17.34 4.55 4.46
N VAL A 141 16.24 4.30 5.17
CA VAL A 141 16.14 3.21 6.16
C VAL A 141 15.41 1.97 5.65
N CYS A 142 14.79 2.06 4.47
CA CYS A 142 14.03 0.98 3.83
C CYS A 142 14.78 0.42 2.63
N LYS A 143 14.38 -0.78 2.16
CA LYS A 143 14.96 -1.39 0.95
C LYS A 143 14.75 -0.45 -0.23
N HIS A 144 15.82 -0.21 -0.96
CA HIS A 144 15.85 0.76 -2.06
C HIS A 144 16.74 0.26 -3.20
N ARG A 145 16.71 0.97 -4.34
CA ARG A 145 17.42 0.60 -5.55
C ARG A 145 17.89 1.85 -6.27
N ASN A 146 19.09 1.82 -6.84
CA ASN A 146 19.63 2.94 -7.58
C ASN A 146 19.01 3.02 -8.99
N ARG A 147 17.79 3.59 -9.10
CA ARG A 147 17.07 3.84 -10.36
C ARG A 147 16.31 5.17 -10.28
N ASP A 148 16.04 5.76 -11.44
CA ASP A 148 15.32 7.04 -11.57
C ASP A 148 13.80 6.83 -11.67
N ASP A 149 13.26 6.14 -10.68
CA ASP A 149 11.88 5.67 -10.65
C ASP A 149 11.10 6.24 -9.46
N ALA A 150 11.47 7.43 -8.99
CA ALA A 150 10.87 8.07 -7.81
C ALA A 150 9.45 8.58 -8.05
N TYR A 151 9.16 9.10 -9.24
CA TYR A 151 7.89 9.78 -9.54
C TYR A 151 6.95 8.94 -10.40
N PRO A 152 5.63 8.88 -10.12
CA PRO A 152 4.98 9.14 -8.83
C PRO A 152 5.24 7.99 -7.82
N SER A 153 4.85 8.12 -6.57
CA SER A 153 5.02 7.03 -5.60
C SER A 153 4.02 5.87 -5.78
N GLY A 154 4.52 4.71 -6.24
CA GLY A 154 3.71 3.50 -6.42
C GLY A 154 3.09 2.98 -5.12
N HIS A 155 3.84 2.95 -4.01
CA HIS A 155 3.28 2.60 -2.69
C HIS A 155 2.14 3.56 -2.32
N THR A 156 2.32 4.87 -2.48
CA THR A 156 1.25 5.83 -2.18
C THR A 156 0.02 5.61 -3.05
N ILE A 157 0.20 5.36 -4.36
CA ILE A 157 -0.90 5.05 -5.28
C ILE A 157 -1.70 3.86 -4.77
N THR A 158 -1.04 2.72 -4.55
CA THR A 158 -1.72 1.51 -4.08
C THR A 158 -2.41 1.74 -2.74
N GLY A 159 -1.73 2.36 -1.78
CA GLY A 159 -2.31 2.64 -0.45
C GLY A 159 -3.58 3.49 -0.52
N TYR A 160 -3.60 4.53 -1.35
CA TYR A 160 -4.79 5.39 -1.49
C TYR A 160 -5.92 4.74 -2.29
N VAL A 161 -5.61 3.97 -3.35
CA VAL A 161 -6.66 3.22 -4.07
C VAL A 161 -7.31 2.20 -3.13
N MET A 162 -6.51 1.46 -2.35
CA MET A 162 -7.04 0.54 -1.35
C MET A 162 -7.87 1.26 -0.28
N ALA A 163 -7.44 2.44 0.16
CA ALA A 163 -8.20 3.27 1.10
C ALA A 163 -9.56 3.69 0.53
N LEU A 164 -9.60 4.13 -0.73
CA LEU A 164 -10.83 4.50 -1.44
C LEU A 164 -11.78 3.30 -1.55
N THR A 165 -11.25 2.13 -1.93
CA THR A 165 -12.01 0.88 -1.99
C THR A 165 -12.59 0.53 -0.61
N LEU A 166 -11.77 0.47 0.43
CA LEU A 166 -12.25 0.15 1.79
C LEU A 166 -13.24 1.17 2.33
N ALA A 167 -13.00 2.46 2.09
CA ALA A 167 -13.91 3.53 2.52
C ALA A 167 -15.27 3.46 1.85
N SER A 168 -15.35 2.89 0.63
CA SER A 168 -16.62 2.63 -0.03
C SER A 168 -17.36 1.41 0.54
N MET A 169 -16.63 0.41 1.04
CA MET A 169 -17.16 -0.81 1.66
C MET A 169 -17.56 -0.59 3.14
N LEU A 170 -16.84 0.32 3.82
CA LEU A 170 -16.92 0.62 5.25
C LEU A 170 -16.97 2.14 5.49
N PRO A 171 -17.98 2.88 5.01
CA PRO A 171 -18.08 4.34 5.19
C PRO A 171 -18.06 4.76 6.66
N GLU A 172 -18.51 3.92 7.59
CA GLU A 172 -18.44 4.16 9.05
C GLU A 172 -17.01 4.22 9.59
N LYS A 173 -16.02 3.69 8.85
CA LYS A 173 -14.59 3.72 9.20
C LYS A 173 -13.77 4.63 8.29
N ARG A 174 -14.42 5.39 7.39
CA ARG A 174 -13.76 6.20 6.35
C ARG A 174 -12.64 7.09 6.88
N SER A 175 -12.89 7.84 7.96
CA SER A 175 -11.88 8.76 8.51
C SER A 175 -10.62 8.03 8.99
N ALA A 176 -10.79 6.90 9.70
CA ALA A 176 -9.67 6.10 10.19
C ALA A 176 -8.89 5.42 9.04
N ILE A 177 -9.60 4.97 8.01
CA ILE A 177 -9.00 4.40 6.79
C ILE A 177 -8.12 5.45 6.10
N PHE A 178 -8.63 6.66 5.83
CA PHE A 178 -7.81 7.69 5.19
C PHE A 178 -6.64 8.17 6.06
N ALA A 179 -6.82 8.27 7.38
CA ALA A 179 -5.71 8.59 8.28
C ALA A 179 -4.58 7.55 8.19
N ARG A 180 -4.92 6.26 8.03
CA ARG A 180 -3.93 5.20 7.84
C ARG A 180 -3.27 5.26 6.45
N ALA A 181 -4.00 5.64 5.41
CA ALA A 181 -3.44 5.85 4.08
C ALA A 181 -2.45 7.03 4.06
N ASP A 182 -2.77 8.12 4.76
CA ASP A 182 -1.88 9.27 4.96
C ASP A 182 -0.58 8.84 5.66
N ASP A 183 -0.70 8.04 6.72
CA ASP A 183 0.44 7.51 7.47
C ASP A 183 1.31 6.56 6.64
N TYR A 184 0.70 5.65 5.87
CA TYR A 184 1.41 4.76 4.95
C TYR A 184 2.18 5.52 3.87
N ALA A 185 1.58 6.59 3.33
CA ALA A 185 2.24 7.47 2.37
C ALA A 185 3.38 8.28 3.01
N ARG A 186 3.16 8.81 4.23
CA ARG A 186 4.19 9.51 5.03
C ARG A 186 5.37 8.59 5.34
N ASN A 187 5.14 7.30 5.57
CA ASN A 187 6.19 6.32 5.82
C ASN A 187 7.16 6.18 4.64
N ARG A 188 6.76 6.55 3.42
CA ARG A 188 7.69 6.63 2.27
C ARG A 188 8.72 7.75 2.44
N LEU A 189 8.34 8.83 3.11
CA LEU A 189 9.23 9.95 3.46
C LEU A 189 10.13 9.59 4.64
N ILE A 190 9.58 8.92 5.67
CA ILE A 190 10.39 8.37 6.78
C ILE A 190 11.44 7.40 6.27
N CYS A 191 11.06 6.54 5.32
CA CYS A 191 11.98 5.64 4.63
C CYS A 191 13.11 6.38 3.88
N GLY A 192 12.92 7.66 3.51
CA GLY A 192 13.85 8.45 2.70
C GLY A 192 13.88 8.04 1.23
N VAL A 193 12.84 7.37 0.73
CA VAL A 193 12.86 6.75 -0.62
C VAL A 193 12.02 7.50 -1.67
N HIS A 194 11.21 8.47 -1.24
CA HIS A 194 10.42 9.32 -2.11
C HIS A 194 10.50 10.77 -1.64
N HIS A 195 10.35 11.70 -2.58
CA HIS A 195 10.16 13.11 -2.28
C HIS A 195 8.71 13.37 -1.84
N PRO A 196 8.44 14.40 -1.03
CA PRO A 196 7.07 14.83 -0.72
C PRO A 196 6.21 15.02 -1.97
N SER A 197 6.73 15.62 -3.05
CA SER A 197 5.96 15.77 -4.29
C SER A 197 5.71 14.45 -5.04
N ASP A 198 6.56 13.42 -4.90
CA ASP A 198 6.27 12.07 -5.44
C ASP A 198 5.06 11.45 -4.73
N VAL A 199 4.95 11.70 -3.42
CA VAL A 199 3.86 11.23 -2.58
C VAL A 199 2.56 11.93 -2.96
N GLU A 200 2.55 13.27 -3.06
CA GLU A 200 1.34 14.01 -3.45
C GLU A 200 0.85 13.62 -4.85
N ALA A 201 1.74 13.52 -5.83
CA ALA A 201 1.40 13.02 -7.16
C ALA A 201 0.81 11.60 -7.12
N GLY A 202 1.33 10.73 -6.25
CA GLY A 202 0.77 9.40 -6.04
C GLY A 202 -0.67 9.42 -5.51
N LYS A 203 -1.01 10.38 -4.64
CA LYS A 203 -2.38 10.56 -4.14
C LYS A 203 -3.31 11.04 -5.24
N GLU A 204 -2.89 12.04 -6.01
CA GLU A 204 -3.66 12.58 -7.13
C GLU A 204 -4.00 11.50 -8.15
N LEU A 205 -3.00 10.73 -8.58
CA LEU A 205 -3.21 9.64 -9.53
C LEU A 205 -4.09 8.52 -8.94
N ALA A 206 -4.00 8.23 -7.65
CA ALA A 206 -4.85 7.23 -7.01
C ALA A 206 -6.35 7.54 -7.15
N TYR A 207 -6.76 8.81 -7.02
CA TYR A 207 -8.17 9.18 -7.22
C TYR A 207 -8.65 8.93 -8.65
N ALA A 208 -7.83 9.28 -9.65
CA ALA A 208 -8.15 9.03 -11.05
C ALA A 208 -8.23 7.52 -11.36
N LEU A 209 -7.27 6.74 -10.87
CA LEU A 209 -7.24 5.29 -11.05
C LEU A 209 -8.41 4.61 -10.34
N TYR A 210 -8.79 5.05 -9.14
CA TYR A 210 -9.99 4.54 -8.46
C TYR A 210 -11.27 4.83 -9.27
N GLY A 211 -11.42 6.04 -9.81
CA GLY A 211 -12.56 6.37 -10.68
C GLY A 211 -12.62 5.49 -11.93
N ARG A 212 -11.45 5.15 -12.49
CA ARG A 212 -11.32 4.22 -13.62
C ARG A 212 -11.69 2.78 -13.24
N LEU A 213 -11.28 2.31 -12.06
CA LEU A 213 -11.71 1.01 -11.53
C LEU A 213 -13.23 0.97 -11.31
N GLU A 214 -13.82 2.03 -10.74
CA GLU A 214 -15.28 2.13 -10.53
C GLU A 214 -16.08 2.05 -11.84
N ALA A 215 -15.50 2.45 -12.98
CA ALA A 215 -16.14 2.30 -14.29
C ALA A 215 -16.27 0.82 -14.71
N SER A 216 -15.42 -0.08 -14.20
CA SER A 216 -15.42 -1.51 -14.51
C SER A 216 -16.56 -2.27 -13.81
N PRO A 217 -17.48 -2.91 -14.56
CA PRO A 217 -18.50 -3.77 -13.95
C PRO A 217 -17.92 -4.92 -13.13
N LYS A 218 -16.78 -5.48 -13.58
CA LYS A 218 -16.11 -6.56 -12.87
C LYS A 218 -15.54 -6.09 -11.53
N PHE A 219 -14.95 -4.90 -11.49
CA PHE A 219 -14.46 -4.32 -10.24
C PHE A 219 -15.61 -4.12 -9.24
N ARG A 220 -16.73 -3.54 -9.68
CA ARG A 220 -17.89 -3.34 -8.80
C ARG A 220 -18.43 -4.66 -8.24
N ALA A 221 -18.48 -5.71 -9.06
CA ALA A 221 -18.92 -7.04 -8.62
C ALA A 221 -17.94 -7.68 -7.61
N ASP A 222 -16.64 -7.66 -7.91
CA ASP A 222 -15.62 -8.21 -7.01
C ASP A 222 -15.56 -7.43 -5.68
N ARG A 223 -15.72 -6.10 -5.73
CA ARG A 223 -15.81 -5.23 -4.56
C ARG A 223 -17.04 -5.55 -3.70
N ALA A 224 -18.22 -5.68 -4.30
CA ALA A 224 -19.44 -6.03 -3.55
C ALA A 224 -19.33 -7.40 -2.86
N ALA A 225 -18.70 -8.38 -3.53
CA ALA A 225 -18.46 -9.70 -2.92
C ALA A 225 -17.46 -9.63 -1.75
N ALA A 226 -16.36 -8.88 -1.91
CA ALA A 226 -15.41 -8.65 -0.83
C ALA A 226 -16.03 -7.83 0.32
N GLU A 227 -16.95 -6.92 0.02
CA GLU A 227 -17.66 -6.14 1.03
C GLU A 227 -18.51 -7.02 1.92
N ALA A 228 -19.31 -7.92 1.32
CA ALA A 228 -20.13 -8.87 2.07
C ALA A 228 -19.27 -9.75 2.99
N GLU A 229 -18.12 -10.25 2.49
CA GLU A 229 -17.15 -11.02 3.28
C GLU A 229 -16.59 -10.19 4.45
N LEU A 230 -16.10 -8.99 4.16
CA LEU A 230 -15.46 -8.10 5.13
C LEU A 230 -16.44 -7.65 6.22
N ARG A 231 -17.65 -7.22 5.83
CA ARG A 231 -18.67 -6.77 6.79
C ARG A 231 -19.11 -7.91 7.70
N LYS A 232 -19.24 -9.14 7.17
CA LYS A 232 -19.51 -10.33 7.97
C LYS A 232 -18.41 -10.62 8.98
N ALA A 233 -17.14 -10.56 8.56
CA ALA A 233 -16.01 -10.77 9.46
C ALA A 233 -15.95 -9.71 10.56
N LEU A 234 -16.22 -8.45 10.24
CA LEU A 234 -16.22 -7.35 11.22
C LEU A 234 -17.52 -7.25 12.05
N HIS A 235 -18.44 -8.20 11.91
CA HIS A 235 -19.76 -8.18 12.58
C HIS A 235 -20.56 -6.89 12.33
N LEU A 236 -20.47 -6.35 11.11
CA LEU A 236 -21.20 -5.15 10.68
C LEU A 236 -22.47 -5.55 9.90
N SER A 237 -23.53 -4.75 10.04
CA SER A 237 -24.76 -4.93 9.24
C SER A 237 -24.47 -4.73 7.75
N ALA A 238 -25.34 -5.17 6.84
CA ALA A 238 -25.23 -4.79 5.43
C ALA A 238 -25.27 -3.24 5.27
N GLN A 239 -24.64 -2.73 4.21
CA GLN A 239 -24.72 -1.31 3.85
C GLN A 239 -26.18 -0.91 3.55
N PRO A 240 -26.66 0.25 4.05
CA PRO A 240 -27.94 0.79 3.62
C PRO A 240 -27.93 1.09 2.11
N GLY A 241 -28.80 0.44 1.34
CA GLY A 241 -28.94 0.69 -0.11
C GLY A 241 -28.14 -0.24 -1.04
N ALA A 242 -27.50 -1.29 -0.51
CA ALA A 242 -27.02 -2.39 -1.35
C ALA A 242 -28.24 -3.14 -1.95
N PRO A 243 -28.24 -3.49 -3.25
CA PRO A 243 -29.29 -4.33 -3.82
C PRO A 243 -29.29 -5.70 -3.14
N GLU A 244 -30.48 -6.19 -2.74
CA GLU A 244 -30.70 -7.55 -2.23
C GLU A 244 -30.31 -8.63 -3.24
#